data_AF-A0A7C3ABA8-F1
#
_entry.id   AF-A0A7C3ABA8-F1
#
_cell.length_a   1.000
_cell.length_b   1.000
_cell.length_c   1.000
_cell.angle_alpha   90.00
_cell.angle_beta   90.00
_cell.angle_gamma   90.00
#
_symmetry.space_group_name_H-M   'P 1'
#
loop_
_entity.id
_entity.type
_entity.pdbx_description
1 polymer ?
#
loop_
_entity_poly.entity_id
_entity_poly.type
_entity_poly.pdbx_seq_one_letter_code
_entity_poly.pdbx_strand_id
1 'polypeptide(L)'
;MEELKSLPVDEVISKVGVARAIGIKHVASLLFTYKCTISCKHCLFNCSPDQPSIRVSLEDGVEFLRQLRATDRVVHISGGEPMIYYDEVLKICQIAQKENVSPHFIETNASWCVNDDMARKRYEELKDAGVKGMLIS
;
A
#
# COMPACT_ATOMS: atom_id res chain seq x y z
N MET A 1 -0.56 25.88 3.39
CA MET A 1 -0.23 24.57 4.00
C MET A 1 -1.04 24.34 5.27
N GLU A 2 -1.17 25.32 6.16
CA GLU A 2 -1.93 25.18 7.40
C GLU A 2 -3.40 24.75 7.17
N GLU A 3 -4.08 25.37 6.19
CA GLU A 3 -5.44 24.96 5.80
C GLU A 3 -5.55 23.52 5.28
N LEU A 4 -4.50 22.98 4.64
CA LEU A 4 -4.53 21.60 4.15
C LEU A 4 -4.36 20.59 5.28
N LYS A 5 -3.61 20.92 6.34
CA LYS A 5 -3.40 20.01 7.47
C LYS A 5 -4.69 19.73 8.24
N SER A 6 -5.60 20.71 8.30
CA SER A 6 -6.90 20.59 8.98
C SER A 6 -7.96 19.81 8.19
N LEU A 7 -7.76 19.59 6.88
CA LEU A 7 -8.71 18.80 6.07
C LEU A 7 -8.50 17.30 6.28
N PRO A 8 -9.53 16.45 6.18
CA PRO A 8 -9.35 14.99 6.15
C PRO A 8 -8.40 14.54 5.04
N VAL A 9 -7.67 13.44 5.26
CA VAL A 9 -6.60 12.96 4.37
C VAL A 9 -7.08 12.73 2.94
N ASP A 10 -8.31 12.24 2.74
CA ASP A 10 -8.86 12.03 1.40
C ASP A 10 -9.09 13.32 0.64
N GLU A 11 -9.50 14.39 1.33
CA GLU A 11 -9.65 15.72 0.74
C GLU A 11 -8.29 16.34 0.41
N VAL A 12 -7.28 16.11 1.26
CA VAL A 12 -5.91 16.52 0.95
C VAL A 12 -5.43 15.79 -0.30
N ILE A 13 -5.60 14.47 -0.37
CA ILE A 13 -5.19 13.66 -1.52
C ILE A 13 -5.94 14.08 -2.79
N SER A 14 -7.24 14.37 -2.73
CA SER A 14 -7.99 14.81 -3.91
C SER A 14 -7.51 16.16 -4.46
N LYS A 15 -7.03 17.05 -3.59
CA LYS A 15 -6.52 18.38 -3.96
C LYS A 15 -5.08 18.36 -4.47
N VAL A 16 -4.19 17.55 -3.86
CA VAL A 16 -2.74 17.64 -4.13
C VAL A 16 -2.09 16.34 -4.60
N GLY A 17 -2.84 15.24 -4.67
CA GLY A 17 -2.34 13.90 -4.97
C GLY A 17 -1.62 13.24 -3.78
N VAL A 18 -1.45 11.91 -3.87
CA VAL A 18 -0.85 11.10 -2.80
C VAL A 18 0.57 11.55 -2.46
N ALA A 19 1.41 11.78 -3.46
CA ALA A 19 2.82 12.12 -3.27
C ALA A 19 3.02 13.39 -2.42
N ARG A 20 2.22 14.44 -2.65
CA ARG A 20 2.30 15.66 -1.83
C ARG A 20 1.60 15.51 -0.48
N ALA A 21 0.51 14.74 -0.42
CA ALA A 21 -0.22 14.49 0.82
C ALA A 21 0.65 13.79 1.89
N ILE A 22 1.61 12.94 1.49
CA ILE A 22 2.56 12.29 2.39
C ILE A 22 3.30 13.30 3.28
N GLY A 23 3.76 14.42 2.72
CA GLY A 23 4.45 15.47 3.48
C GLY A 23 3.54 16.31 4.38
N ILE A 24 2.22 16.21 4.23
CA ILE A 24 1.22 16.99 4.96
C ILE A 24 0.57 16.16 6.07
N LYS A 25 0.22 14.91 5.76
CA LYS A 25 -0.54 13.99 6.64
C LYS A 25 0.32 12.87 7.23
N HIS A 26 1.58 12.75 6.82
CA HIS A 26 2.49 11.65 7.14
C HIS A 26 1.94 10.28 6.68
N VAL A 27 2.79 9.25 6.74
CA VAL A 27 2.43 7.89 6.30
C VAL A 27 2.17 6.99 7.50
N ALA A 28 1.19 6.11 7.38
CA ALA A 28 0.98 4.97 8.28
C ALA A 28 0.98 3.68 7.44
N SER A 29 1.64 2.64 7.93
CA SER A 29 2.05 1.50 7.10
C SER A 29 1.51 0.20 7.62
N LEU A 30 0.88 -0.56 6.73
CA LEU A 30 0.67 -1.99 6.91
C LEU A 30 1.88 -2.73 6.33
N LEU A 31 2.71 -3.32 7.20
CA LEU A 31 3.81 -4.18 6.77
C LEU A 31 3.25 -5.58 6.49
N PHE A 32 2.98 -5.87 5.22
CA PHE A 32 2.21 -7.06 4.81
C PHE A 32 2.97 -8.37 5.02
N THR A 33 4.27 -8.35 4.78
CA THR A 33 5.20 -9.47 4.92
C THR A 33 6.61 -8.90 5.09
N TYR A 34 7.55 -9.69 5.60
CA TYR A 34 8.99 -9.37 5.51
C TYR A 34 9.70 -10.12 4.38
N LYS A 35 9.00 -11.05 3.70
CA LYS A 35 9.53 -11.72 2.51
C LYS A 35 9.61 -10.75 1.33
N CYS A 36 10.75 -10.70 0.68
CA CYS A 36 11.01 -9.83 -0.47
C CYS A 36 11.71 -10.60 -1.59
N THR A 37 11.61 -10.13 -2.83
CA THR A 37 12.38 -10.67 -3.95
C THR A 37 13.83 -10.17 -3.97
N ILE A 38 14.17 -9.18 -3.14
CA ILE A 38 15.49 -8.53 -3.09
C ILE A 38 15.98 -8.43 -1.63
N SER A 39 17.30 -8.52 -1.41
CA SER A 39 17.97 -8.31 -0.11
C SER A 39 18.76 -7.00 -0.11
N CYS A 40 18.08 -5.86 -0.19
CA CYS A 40 18.73 -4.55 -0.30
C CYS A 40 19.62 -4.26 0.92
N LYS A 41 20.86 -3.79 0.70
CA LYS A 41 21.81 -3.44 1.79
C LYS A 41 21.29 -2.35 2.73
N HIS A 42 20.38 -1.50 2.25
CA HIS A 42 19.79 -0.39 3.00
C HIS A 42 18.37 -0.71 3.52
N CYS A 43 17.93 -1.98 3.46
CA CYS A 43 16.60 -2.34 3.93
C CYS A 43 16.51 -2.21 5.45
N LEU A 44 15.69 -1.28 5.93
CA LEU A 44 15.47 -1.04 7.36
C LEU A 44 14.98 -2.29 8.11
N PHE A 45 14.19 -3.13 7.43
CA PHE A 45 13.54 -4.30 8.01
C PHE A 45 14.28 -5.62 7.74
N ASN A 46 15.45 -5.56 7.09
CA ASN A 46 16.20 -6.75 6.67
C ASN A 46 15.32 -7.76 5.90
N CYS A 47 14.43 -7.24 5.04
CA CYS A 47 13.61 -8.06 4.16
C CYS A 47 14.50 -8.78 3.15
N SER A 48 14.16 -10.03 2.82
CA SER A 48 14.93 -10.85 1.89
C SER A 48 14.09 -12.01 1.34
N PRO A 49 14.58 -12.73 0.30
CA PRO A 49 13.96 -13.97 -0.17
C PRO A 49 13.97 -15.08 0.88
N ASP A 50 14.92 -15.05 1.80
CA ASP A 50 15.10 -16.07 2.85
C ASP A 50 14.16 -15.90 4.03
N GLN A 51 13.50 -14.73 4.16
CA GLN A 51 12.48 -14.53 5.17
C GLN A 51 11.33 -15.53 4.98
N PRO A 52 10.74 -16.02 6.09
CA PRO A 52 9.66 -16.99 6.03
C PRO A 52 8.45 -16.40 5.31
N SER A 53 7.62 -17.27 4.72
CA SER A 53 6.39 -16.88 4.02
C SER A 53 5.25 -16.50 4.98
N ILE A 54 5.57 -15.70 6.00
CA ILE A 54 4.63 -15.11 6.95
C ILE A 54 4.11 -13.82 6.34
N ARG A 55 2.78 -13.67 6.36
CA ARG A 55 2.09 -12.50 5.85
C ARG A 55 0.82 -12.26 6.64
N VAL A 56 0.33 -11.03 6.58
CA VAL A 56 -0.93 -10.60 7.17
C VAL A 56 -2.07 -11.44 6.58
N SER A 57 -3.00 -11.88 7.45
CA SER A 57 -4.19 -12.62 7.02
C SER A 57 -5.19 -11.70 6.29
N LEU A 58 -6.19 -12.29 5.64
CA LEU A 58 -7.23 -11.49 4.97
C LEU A 58 -8.00 -10.63 5.98
N GLU A 59 -8.41 -11.25 7.09
CA GLU A 59 -9.20 -10.64 8.14
C GLU A 59 -8.42 -9.53 8.86
N ASP A 60 -7.17 -9.83 9.25
CA ASP A 60 -6.29 -8.85 9.89
C ASP A 60 -5.95 -7.70 8.93
N GLY A 61 -5.74 -8.00 7.65
CA GLY A 61 -5.43 -6.98 6.64
C GLY A 61 -6.52 -5.92 6.52
N VAL A 62 -7.78 -6.36 6.46
CA VAL A 62 -8.93 -5.45 6.41
C VAL A 62 -9.08 -4.67 7.72
N GLU A 63 -8.94 -5.34 8.87
CA GLU A 63 -9.04 -4.70 10.18
C GLU A 63 -7.94 -3.65 10.39
N PHE A 64 -6.69 -3.97 10.04
CA PHE A 64 -5.57 -3.05 10.16
C PHE A 64 -5.76 -1.84 9.25
N LEU A 65 -6.26 -2.02 8.03
CA LEU A 65 -6.60 -0.89 7.15
C LEU A 65 -7.69 -0.01 7.78
N ARG A 66 -8.73 -0.58 8.37
CA ARG A 66 -9.76 0.18 9.10
C ARG A 66 -9.15 1.03 10.22
N GLN A 67 -8.29 0.43 11.04
CA GLN A 67 -7.59 1.13 12.12
C GLN A 67 -6.65 2.24 11.60
N LEU A 68 -5.85 1.94 10.57
CA LEU A 68 -4.92 2.90 9.99
C LEU A 68 -5.64 4.09 9.36
N ARG A 69 -6.79 3.86 8.72
CA ARG A 69 -7.59 4.93 8.10
C ARG A 69 -8.21 5.86 9.13
N ALA A 70 -8.52 5.36 10.33
CA ALA A 70 -8.97 6.19 11.45
C ALA A 70 -7.88 7.16 11.98
N THR A 71 -6.61 6.97 11.60
CA THR A 71 -5.52 7.88 12.02
C THR A 71 -5.44 9.17 11.21
N ASP A 72 -6.24 9.31 10.14
CA ASP A 72 -6.23 10.46 9.22
C ASP A 72 -4.84 10.72 8.57
N ARG A 73 -4.04 9.66 8.42
CA ARG A 73 -2.73 9.64 7.74
C ARG A 73 -2.85 9.03 6.35
N VAL A 74 -1.83 9.25 5.52
CA VAL A 74 -1.71 8.53 4.25
C VAL A 74 -1.38 7.06 4.53
N VAL A 75 -2.35 6.17 4.37
CA VAL A 75 -2.16 4.73 4.51
C VAL A 75 -1.55 4.10 3.27
N HIS A 76 -0.58 3.20 3.44
CA HIS A 76 -0.07 2.33 2.38
C HIS A 76 0.19 0.90 2.86
N ILE A 77 0.23 -0.02 1.90
CA ILE A 77 0.75 -1.39 2.10
C ILE A 77 2.21 -1.42 1.65
N SER A 78 3.09 -1.93 2.51
CA SER A 78 4.54 -2.05 2.29
C SER A 78 5.06 -3.32 3.02
N GLY A 79 6.37 -3.39 3.32
CA GLY A 79 7.02 -4.49 4.02
C GLY A 79 8.28 -4.96 3.31
N GLY A 80 8.34 -6.26 3.01
CA GLY A 80 9.20 -6.82 1.97
C GLY A 80 8.62 -6.48 0.61
N GLU A 81 8.23 -7.50 -0.16
CA GLU A 81 7.52 -7.29 -1.43
C GLU A 81 6.08 -7.80 -1.31
N PRO A 82 5.09 -6.92 -1.06
CA PRO A 82 3.70 -7.34 -0.94
C PRO A 82 3.16 -7.99 -2.22
N MET A 83 3.65 -7.57 -3.39
CA MET A 83 3.14 -8.05 -4.69
C MET A 83 3.58 -9.47 -5.05
N ILE A 84 4.39 -10.13 -4.23
CA ILE A 84 4.58 -11.60 -4.27
C ILE A 84 3.24 -12.31 -4.02
N TYR A 85 2.38 -11.73 -3.16
CA TYR A 85 1.09 -12.27 -2.75
C TYR A 85 -0.06 -11.44 -3.34
N TYR A 86 0.01 -11.21 -4.65
CA TYR A 86 -0.86 -10.29 -5.36
C TYR A 86 -2.35 -10.55 -5.11
N ASP A 87 -2.79 -11.81 -5.22
CA ASP A 87 -4.20 -12.16 -5.10
C ASP A 87 -4.74 -11.87 -3.69
N GLU A 88 -3.94 -12.12 -2.64
CA GLU A 88 -4.30 -11.77 -1.27
C GLU A 88 -4.37 -10.25 -1.05
N VAL A 89 -3.36 -9.51 -1.55
CA VAL A 89 -3.34 -8.04 -1.45
C VAL A 89 -4.54 -7.42 -2.17
N LEU A 90 -4.83 -7.87 -3.39
CA LEU A 90 -5.98 -7.41 -4.17
C LEU A 90 -7.29 -7.69 -3.42
N LYS A 91 -7.45 -8.90 -2.87
CA LYS A 91 -8.66 -9.28 -2.14
C LYS A 91 -8.87 -8.43 -0.88
N ILE A 92 -7.80 -8.13 -0.14
CA ILE A 92 -7.85 -7.20 1.00
C ILE A 92 -8.31 -5.82 0.53
N CYS A 93 -7.70 -5.27 -0.53
CA CYS A 93 -8.07 -3.96 -1.07
C CYS A 93 -9.53 -3.92 -1.52
N GLN A 94 -10.01 -4.95 -2.22
CA GLN A 94 -11.41 -5.06 -2.68
C GLN A 94 -12.41 -5.08 -1.52
N ILE A 95 -12.10 -5.78 -0.42
CA ILE A 95 -12.97 -5.80 0.77
C ILE A 95 -12.93 -4.45 1.47
N ALA A 96 -11.72 -3.91 1.72
CA ALA A 96 -11.53 -2.63 2.37
C ALA A 96 -12.20 -1.48 1.59
N GLN A 97 -12.22 -1.55 0.26
CA GLN A 97 -12.85 -0.54 -0.58
C GLN A 97 -14.38 -0.48 -0.41
N LYS A 98 -15.05 -1.58 -0.06
CA LYS A 98 -16.49 -1.57 0.25
C LYS A 98 -16.83 -0.68 1.44
N GLU A 99 -15.85 -0.45 2.31
CA GLU A 99 -15.95 0.42 3.49
C GLU A 99 -15.20 1.76 3.29
N ASN A 100 -14.68 2.05 2.08
CA ASN A 100 -13.82 3.21 1.78
C ASN A 100 -12.52 3.31 2.62
N VAL A 101 -12.03 2.17 3.11
CA VAL A 101 -10.79 2.06 3.90
C VAL A 101 -9.64 1.38 3.16
N SER A 102 -9.70 1.30 1.81
CA SER A 102 -8.59 0.82 0.97
C SER A 102 -7.31 1.64 1.21
N PRO A 103 -6.09 1.07 1.08
CA PRO A 103 -4.86 1.85 1.18
C PRO A 103 -4.82 2.91 0.06
N HIS A 104 -4.21 4.06 0.33
CA HIS A 104 -4.06 5.09 -0.69
C HIS A 104 -3.02 4.71 -1.74
N PHE A 105 -1.98 3.98 -1.35
CA PHE A 105 -0.98 3.49 -2.29
C PHE A 105 -0.35 2.16 -1.84
N ILE A 106 0.37 1.54 -2.74
CA ILE A 106 1.20 0.36 -2.46
C ILE A 106 2.65 0.71 -2.79
N GLU A 107 3.57 0.32 -1.90
CA GLU A 107 5.00 0.36 -2.15
C GLU A 107 5.48 -1.02 -2.66
N THR A 108 6.25 -1.04 -3.74
CA THR A 108 6.73 -2.25 -4.41
C THR A 108 8.08 -2.01 -5.07
N ASN A 109 8.92 -3.03 -5.17
CA ASN A 109 10.14 -3.04 -5.97
C ASN A 109 9.88 -3.36 -7.46
N ALA A 110 8.61 -3.57 -7.82
CA ALA A 110 8.15 -3.84 -9.19
C ALA A 110 8.79 -5.07 -9.87
N SER A 111 9.39 -6.01 -9.13
CA SER A 111 10.01 -7.21 -9.71
C SER A 111 9.02 -8.13 -10.44
N TRP A 112 7.72 -7.95 -10.19
CA TRP A 112 6.62 -8.67 -10.85
C TRP A 112 6.20 -8.05 -12.20
N CYS A 113 6.62 -6.83 -12.51
CA CYS A 113 6.32 -6.13 -13.75
C CYS A 113 7.15 -6.67 -14.93
N VAL A 114 6.97 -7.95 -15.26
CA VAL A 114 7.78 -8.65 -16.28
C VAL A 114 7.32 -8.40 -17.72
N ASN A 115 6.12 -7.85 -17.91
CA ASN A 115 5.61 -7.39 -19.19
C ASN A 115 4.46 -6.37 -18.98
N ASP A 116 4.17 -5.61 -20.04
CA ASP A 116 3.17 -4.54 -20.03
C ASP A 116 1.76 -5.03 -19.75
N ASP A 117 1.37 -6.20 -20.27
CA ASP A 117 0.03 -6.76 -20.07
C ASP A 117 -0.23 -7.08 -18.60
N MET A 118 0.75 -7.71 -17.93
CA MET A 118 0.67 -8.03 -16.51
C MET A 118 0.67 -6.76 -15.65
N ALA A 119 1.55 -5.80 -15.95
CA ALA A 119 1.62 -4.51 -15.25
C ALA A 119 0.29 -3.76 -15.36
N ARG A 120 -0.23 -3.63 -16.58
CA ARG A 120 -1.50 -2.96 -16.87
C ARG A 120 -2.66 -3.62 -16.13
N LYS A 121 -2.81 -4.93 -16.30
CA LYS A 121 -3.90 -5.69 -15.66
C LYS A 121 -3.93 -5.46 -14.16
N ARG A 122 -2.79 -5.64 -13.49
CA ARG A 122 -2.74 -5.54 -12.02
C ARG A 122 -2.96 -4.11 -11.53
N TYR A 123 -2.45 -3.11 -12.24
CA TYR A 123 -2.71 -1.72 -11.86
C TYR A 123 -4.15 -1.29 -12.10
N GLU A 124 -4.82 -1.80 -13.14
CA GLU A 124 -6.26 -1.59 -13.35
C GLU A 124 -7.08 -2.22 -12.23
N GLU A 125 -6.80 -3.47 -11.88
CA GLU A 125 -7.48 -4.18 -10.78
C GLU A 125 -7.29 -3.48 -9.41
N LEU A 126 -6.07 -3.01 -9.10
CA LEU A 126 -5.79 -2.27 -7.87
C LEU A 126 -6.46 -0.89 -7.84
N LYS A 127 -6.47 -0.18 -8.99
CA LYS A 127 -7.17 1.09 -9.14
C LYS A 127 -8.67 0.93 -8.91
N ASP A 128 -9.27 -0.11 -9.48
CA ASP A 128 -10.68 -0.44 -9.29
C ASP A 128 -10.98 -0.85 -7.83
N ALA A 129 -10.00 -1.41 -7.13
CA ALA A 129 -10.03 -1.67 -5.71
C ALA A 129 -9.71 -0.44 -4.82
N GLY A 130 -9.71 0.78 -5.39
CA GLY A 130 -9.60 2.03 -4.65
C GLY A 130 -8.18 2.50 -4.34
N VAL A 131 -7.14 1.80 -4.81
CA VAL A 131 -5.75 2.21 -4.66
C VAL A 131 -5.48 3.42 -5.57
N LYS A 132 -4.99 4.52 -4.99
CA LYS A 132 -4.83 5.81 -5.69
C LYS A 132 -3.42 6.03 -6.26
N GLY A 133 -2.45 5.21 -5.89
CA GLY A 133 -1.07 5.36 -6.36
C GLY A 133 -0.19 4.15 -6.11
N MET A 134 0.99 4.18 -6.72
CA MET A 134 2.07 3.22 -6.53
C MET A 134 3.34 3.98 -6.20
N LEU A 135 4.14 3.46 -5.27
CA LEU A 135 5.51 3.90 -5.02
C LEU A 135 6.43 2.77 -5.46
N ILE A 136 7.36 3.07 -6.36
CA ILE A 136 8.34 2.09 -6.88
C ILE A 136 9.69 2.40 -6.25
N SER A 137 10.29 1.41 -5.59
CA SER A 137 11.56 1.49 -4.86
C SER A 137 12.68 0.72 -5.54
#